data_AF-A0A7S2EQU8-F1
#
_entry.id   AF-A0A7S2EQU8-F1
#
_cell.length_a   1.000
_cell.length_b   1.000
_cell.length_c   1.000
_cell.angle_alpha   90.00
_cell.angle_beta   90.00
_cell.angle_gamma   90.00
#
_symmetry.space_group_name_H-M   'P 1'
#
loop_
_entity.id
_entity.type
_entity.pdbx_description
1 polymer ?
#
loop_
_entity_poly.entity_id
_entity_poly.type
_entity_poly.pdbx_seq_one_letter_code
_entity_poly.pdbx_strand_id
1 'polypeptide(L)'
;DRTLTMMRSIEEAARKSRGDGVLPAATFPLDDGFLFDSNHDHLTSKRKKKTAHYEFLSSSGGYGDIDALQFCAAMRIFAEWRLVRQVPDGYRGYAVGMELGHKDVVQNVGKIEKAVHDWIQERRAAADDGEIRGPTLRELLHYELELQTHGEKLPKLRDPSAAMGLLWSRRQLQYQTSIFSNVMLIPHSFRDAKHAVSEAYSEVYENLHGWAVQKVFQVSFRAAPDAGLIFRHMNPEELERVKHRVKKGEIPCSSEEDEAEQEEEKEEDTEKHEMIQEEKEEKEKETRKMKQEMKKIEKKKERSEELKIKSSFGGRGLVKRIFRRKAKKYDDTSNIIQPSSFKSRLRATFTGSVRSHVPPTEAMRTSRIFGGIRRVFSSSTSSSAAATVAAVPPKVEQSNLVRGGSRKVKQELKEVTSSTVTDEKDEEKVKEGWKAKRQRIKKQKKEKKLNLSSDALEEYVTKQMELDARERIKVYLSVAKPLLSDLEGLFNELNMEDPTVV
;
A
#
# COMPACT_ATOMS: atom_id res chain seq x y z
N ASP A 1 -16.39 -15.98 -8.00
CA ASP A 1 -17.84 -15.80 -8.26
C ASP A 1 -18.27 -14.33 -8.36
N ARG A 2 -18.40 -13.56 -7.25
CA ARG A 2 -18.91 -12.17 -7.30
C ARG A 2 -18.32 -11.23 -8.35
N THR A 3 -17.00 -11.24 -8.53
CA THR A 3 -16.35 -10.43 -9.56
C THR A 3 -16.89 -10.77 -10.95
N LEU A 4 -17.11 -12.05 -11.24
CA LEU A 4 -17.73 -12.51 -12.49
C LEU A 4 -19.20 -12.09 -12.58
N THR A 5 -19.96 -12.11 -11.47
CA THR A 5 -21.33 -11.58 -11.44
C THR A 5 -21.37 -10.08 -11.78
N MET A 6 -20.44 -9.30 -11.21
CA MET A 6 -20.32 -7.87 -11.48
C MET A 6 -19.89 -7.60 -12.92
N MET A 7 -18.90 -8.33 -13.44
CA MET A 7 -18.45 -8.21 -14.84
C MET A 7 -19.56 -8.60 -15.83
N ARG A 8 -20.35 -9.64 -15.55
CA ARG A 8 -21.54 -9.98 -16.35
C ARG A 8 -22.59 -8.86 -16.31
N SER A 9 -22.80 -8.22 -15.16
CA SER A 9 -23.72 -7.07 -15.03
C SER A 9 -23.22 -5.84 -15.81
N ILE A 10 -21.91 -5.58 -15.79
CA ILE A 10 -21.26 -4.54 -16.61
C ILE A 10 -21.49 -4.83 -18.09
N GLU A 11 -21.19 -6.06 -18.54
CA GLU A 11 -21.32 -6.41 -19.96
C GLU A 11 -22.79 -6.44 -20.41
N GLU A 12 -23.73 -6.85 -19.55
CA GLU A 12 -25.16 -6.76 -19.85
C GLU A 12 -25.64 -5.31 -19.96
N ALA A 13 -25.17 -4.41 -19.07
CA ALA A 13 -25.47 -2.99 -19.13
C ALA A 13 -24.87 -2.31 -20.38
N ALA A 14 -23.59 -2.60 -20.68
CA ALA A 14 -22.92 -2.12 -21.89
C ALA A 14 -23.62 -2.63 -23.16
N ARG A 15 -23.96 -3.92 -23.23
CA ARG A 15 -24.74 -4.51 -24.35
C ARG A 15 -26.12 -3.86 -24.51
N LYS A 16 -26.84 -3.57 -23.43
CA LYS A 16 -28.13 -2.86 -23.48
C LYS A 16 -27.97 -1.42 -23.95
N SER A 17 -26.89 -0.74 -23.57
CA SER A 17 -26.58 0.63 -24.03
C SER A 17 -26.21 0.65 -25.52
N ARG A 18 -25.30 -0.24 -25.97
CA ARG A 18 -24.90 -0.39 -27.39
C ARG A 18 -26.10 -0.50 -28.34
N GLY A 19 -27.16 -1.19 -27.91
CA GLY A 19 -28.33 -1.50 -28.72
C GLY A 19 -28.11 -2.69 -29.66
N ASP A 20 -29.18 -3.16 -30.28
CA ASP A 20 -29.13 -4.37 -31.10
C ASP A 20 -28.23 -4.20 -32.34
N GLY A 21 -27.50 -5.27 -32.68
CA GLY A 21 -26.56 -5.29 -33.81
C GLY A 21 -25.23 -4.55 -33.59
N VAL A 22 -24.97 -4.01 -32.38
CA VAL A 22 -23.70 -3.33 -32.08
C VAL A 22 -22.80 -4.21 -31.21
N LEU A 23 -21.64 -4.57 -31.77
CA LEU A 23 -20.59 -5.35 -31.11
C LEU A 23 -19.75 -4.49 -30.15
N PRO A 24 -19.04 -5.09 -29.18
CA PRO A 24 -17.99 -4.42 -28.43
C PRO A 24 -16.91 -3.81 -29.34
N ALA A 25 -16.24 -2.77 -28.82
CA ALA A 25 -15.06 -2.20 -29.46
C ALA A 25 -13.96 -3.25 -29.68
N ALA A 26 -13.12 -3.04 -30.67
CA ALA A 26 -12.02 -3.94 -30.99
C ALA A 26 -10.79 -3.69 -30.10
N THR A 27 -10.97 -3.72 -28.78
CA THR A 27 -9.86 -3.60 -27.82
C THR A 27 -8.92 -4.79 -27.97
N PHE A 28 -7.61 -4.57 -27.80
CA PHE A 28 -6.67 -5.67 -27.59
C PHE A 28 -7.18 -6.57 -26.47
N PRO A 29 -7.21 -7.91 -26.67
CA PRO A 29 -7.58 -8.82 -25.59
C PRO A 29 -6.60 -8.61 -24.44
N LEU A 30 -7.10 -8.11 -23.31
CA LEU A 30 -6.37 -8.16 -22.04
C LEU A 30 -6.04 -9.63 -21.81
N ASP A 31 -4.75 -9.96 -21.90
CA ASP A 31 -4.26 -11.33 -21.80
C ASP A 31 -4.90 -12.01 -20.57
N ASP A 32 -5.68 -13.08 -20.79
CA ASP A 32 -6.66 -13.62 -19.83
C ASP A 32 -6.02 -14.02 -18.48
N GLY A 33 -4.69 -14.11 -18.43
CA GLY A 33 -3.91 -14.27 -17.21
C GLY A 33 -4.09 -13.20 -16.13
N PHE A 34 -4.75 -12.06 -16.38
CA PHE A 34 -5.14 -11.11 -15.31
C PHE A 34 -6.33 -11.61 -14.47
N LEU A 35 -7.12 -12.55 -14.98
CA LEU A 35 -8.36 -13.03 -14.36
C LEU A 35 -8.14 -14.20 -13.37
N PHE A 36 -7.48 -13.87 -12.24
CA PHE A 36 -7.50 -14.63 -10.98
C PHE A 36 -7.29 -16.16 -11.10
N ASP A 37 -6.02 -16.60 -11.06
CA ASP A 37 -5.66 -17.99 -10.76
C ASP A 37 -6.15 -18.36 -9.34
N SER A 38 -7.39 -18.84 -9.28
CA SER A 38 -8.16 -19.06 -8.06
C SER A 38 -8.27 -20.55 -7.71
N ASN A 39 -7.32 -21.35 -8.20
CA ASN A 39 -7.14 -22.75 -7.80
C ASN A 39 -6.14 -22.87 -6.65
N HIS A 40 -6.62 -22.60 -5.44
CA HIS A 40 -5.87 -22.89 -4.20
C HIS A 40 -5.93 -24.38 -3.80
N ASP A 41 -5.76 -25.30 -4.77
CA ASP A 41 -5.63 -26.74 -4.47
C ASP A 41 -4.15 -27.08 -4.24
N HIS A 42 -3.77 -27.00 -2.96
CA HIS A 42 -2.39 -27.06 -2.51
C HIS A 42 -1.93 -28.52 -2.29
N LEU A 43 -1.68 -29.29 -3.36
CA LEU A 43 -0.95 -30.56 -3.28
C LEU A 43 -0.02 -30.83 -4.48
N THR A 44 1.29 -30.79 -4.21
CA THR A 44 2.37 -31.48 -4.94
C THR A 44 2.59 -31.18 -6.44
N SER A 45 3.20 -30.04 -6.76
CA SER A 45 4.13 -29.99 -7.90
C SER A 45 5.27 -28.99 -7.68
N LYS A 46 6.52 -29.48 -7.67
CA LYS A 46 7.74 -28.64 -7.57
C LYS A 46 8.06 -27.98 -8.92
N ARG A 47 7.17 -27.12 -9.42
CA ARG A 47 7.48 -26.28 -10.59
C ARG A 47 8.14 -24.98 -10.11
N LYS A 48 9.38 -24.74 -10.56
CA LYS A 48 10.11 -23.49 -10.27
C LYS A 48 9.29 -22.30 -10.77
N LYS A 49 8.65 -21.56 -9.86
CA LYS A 49 8.11 -20.23 -10.15
C LYS A 49 9.28 -19.31 -10.49
N LYS A 50 9.59 -19.15 -11.78
CA LYS A 50 10.25 -17.94 -12.24
C LYS A 50 9.27 -16.81 -11.98
N THR A 51 9.64 -15.88 -11.12
CA THR A 51 9.01 -14.56 -11.04
C THR A 51 9.23 -13.87 -12.38
N ALA A 52 8.25 -14.01 -13.28
CA ALA A 52 8.21 -13.22 -14.49
C ALA A 52 8.00 -11.75 -14.07
N HIS A 53 9.00 -10.91 -14.33
CA HIS A 53 8.80 -9.47 -14.24
C HIS A 53 7.70 -9.08 -15.22
N TYR A 54 6.76 -8.29 -14.73
CA TYR A 54 5.52 -7.96 -15.44
C TYR A 54 5.80 -6.84 -16.45
N GLU A 55 6.33 -7.20 -17.64
CA GLU A 55 6.44 -6.29 -18.80
C GLU A 55 5.05 -6.06 -19.40
N PHE A 56 4.26 -5.26 -18.68
CA PHE A 56 2.89 -4.91 -19.04
C PHE A 56 2.88 -3.79 -20.09
N LEU A 57 2.35 -4.10 -21.28
CA LEU A 57 1.81 -3.15 -22.28
C LEU A 57 2.73 -2.02 -22.78
N SER A 58 3.91 -2.32 -23.35
CA SER A 58 4.73 -1.33 -24.10
C SER A 58 5.03 -1.67 -25.56
N SER A 59 4.44 -2.75 -26.09
CA SER A 59 4.69 -3.22 -27.47
C SER A 59 3.48 -3.01 -28.38
N SER A 60 3.46 -1.87 -29.08
CA SER A 60 2.60 -1.50 -30.24
C SER A 60 1.12 -1.15 -30.04
N GLY A 61 0.54 -1.28 -28.84
CA GLY A 61 -0.78 -0.70 -28.54
C GLY A 61 -0.68 0.76 -28.07
N GLY A 62 -1.44 1.67 -28.69
CA GLY A 62 -1.54 3.07 -28.26
C GLY A 62 -2.49 3.26 -27.06
N TYR A 63 -2.36 4.39 -26.36
CA TYR A 63 -3.20 4.72 -25.20
C TYR A 63 -4.71 4.74 -25.51
N GLY A 64 -5.58 4.46 -24.54
CA GLY A 64 -7.02 4.67 -24.69
C GLY A 64 -7.76 3.63 -25.52
N ASP A 65 -7.15 2.47 -25.77
CA ASP A 65 -7.79 1.31 -26.40
C ASP A 65 -8.71 0.58 -25.42
N ILE A 66 -9.79 1.26 -25.03
CA ILE A 66 -10.76 0.82 -24.03
C ILE A 66 -12.16 1.06 -24.62
N ASP A 67 -13.02 0.03 -24.61
CA ASP A 67 -14.43 0.16 -25.04
C ASP A 67 -15.11 1.27 -24.23
N ALA A 68 -15.60 2.30 -24.93
CA ALA A 68 -16.10 3.50 -24.29
C ALA A 68 -17.32 3.23 -23.39
N LEU A 69 -18.15 2.23 -23.71
CA LEU A 69 -19.34 1.91 -22.93
C LEU A 69 -19.03 0.99 -21.75
N GLN A 70 -18.02 0.12 -21.84
CA GLN A 70 -17.47 -0.58 -20.67
C GLN A 70 -16.85 0.42 -19.69
N PHE A 71 -16.11 1.42 -20.16
CA PHE A 71 -15.61 2.52 -19.32
C PHE A 71 -16.75 3.28 -18.62
N CYS A 72 -17.78 3.70 -19.38
CA CYS A 72 -18.96 4.37 -18.82
C CYS A 72 -19.67 3.50 -17.76
N ALA A 73 -19.89 2.22 -18.03
CA ALA A 73 -20.51 1.29 -17.09
C ALA A 73 -19.68 1.10 -15.81
N ALA A 74 -18.35 0.98 -15.93
CA ALA A 74 -17.44 0.93 -14.79
C ALA A 74 -17.47 2.22 -13.96
N MET A 75 -17.46 3.40 -14.59
CA MET A 75 -17.53 4.69 -13.91
C MET A 75 -18.88 4.93 -13.22
N ARG A 76 -20.00 4.43 -13.77
CA ARG A 76 -21.30 4.42 -13.09
C ARG A 76 -21.28 3.57 -11.83
N ILE A 77 -20.77 2.33 -11.92
CA ILE A 77 -20.64 1.45 -10.74
C ILE A 77 -19.73 2.07 -9.69
N PHE A 78 -18.63 2.71 -10.10
CA PHE A 78 -17.74 3.46 -9.21
C PHE A 78 -18.48 4.60 -8.47
N ALA A 79 -19.29 5.39 -9.17
CA ALA A 79 -20.08 6.47 -8.57
C ALA A 79 -21.10 5.95 -7.55
N GLU A 80 -21.91 4.95 -7.93
CA GLU A 80 -22.89 4.30 -7.05
C GLU A 80 -22.22 3.64 -5.84
N TRP A 81 -21.11 2.93 -6.06
CA TRP A 81 -20.36 2.25 -5.01
C TRP A 81 -19.82 3.23 -3.98
N ARG A 82 -19.30 4.40 -4.38
CA ARG A 82 -18.87 5.45 -3.43
C ARG A 82 -20.01 5.87 -2.51
N LEU A 83 -21.20 6.11 -3.05
CA LEU A 83 -22.37 6.49 -2.25
C LEU A 83 -22.83 5.35 -1.32
N VAL A 84 -23.03 4.14 -1.87
CA VAL A 84 -23.59 2.97 -1.15
C VAL A 84 -22.61 2.34 -0.15
N ARG A 85 -21.30 2.55 -0.30
CA ARG A 85 -20.27 1.86 0.50
C ARG A 85 -19.39 2.78 1.35
N GLN A 86 -19.33 4.08 1.06
CA GLN A 86 -18.51 5.01 1.85
C GLN A 86 -19.32 5.94 2.75
N VAL A 87 -20.66 5.93 2.69
CA VAL A 87 -21.54 6.84 3.45
C VAL A 87 -22.37 6.08 4.49
N PRO A 88 -21.88 5.92 5.74
CA PRO A 88 -22.64 5.31 6.81
C PRO A 88 -23.91 6.10 7.17
N ASP A 89 -24.91 5.38 7.66
CA ASP A 89 -26.17 5.96 8.14
C ASP A 89 -25.94 7.05 9.21
N GLY A 90 -26.78 8.09 9.17
CA GLY A 90 -26.71 9.24 10.08
C GLY A 90 -25.84 10.40 9.59
N TYR A 91 -24.88 10.18 8.70
CA TYR A 91 -23.91 11.20 8.24
C TYR A 91 -24.45 12.11 7.11
N ARG A 92 -25.62 12.73 7.33
CA ARG A 92 -26.35 13.51 6.30
C ARG A 92 -25.51 14.59 5.61
N GLY A 93 -24.68 15.35 6.34
CA GLY A 93 -23.86 16.42 5.76
C GLY A 93 -22.75 15.91 4.82
N TYR A 94 -22.22 14.73 5.11
CA TYR A 94 -21.25 14.04 4.26
C TYR A 94 -21.94 13.39 3.06
N ALA A 95 -23.11 12.76 3.27
CA ALA A 95 -23.95 12.20 2.22
C ALA A 95 -24.26 13.24 1.12
N VAL A 96 -24.62 14.48 1.50
CA VAL A 96 -24.86 15.57 0.53
C VAL A 96 -23.63 15.89 -0.32
N GLY A 97 -22.43 15.84 0.24
CA GLY A 97 -21.20 16.07 -0.54
C GLY A 97 -20.88 14.91 -1.49
N MET A 98 -21.08 13.68 -1.04
CA MET A 98 -20.88 12.48 -1.86
C MET A 98 -21.92 12.37 -2.99
N GLU A 99 -23.17 12.75 -2.73
CA GLU A 99 -24.26 12.87 -3.70
C GLU A 99 -23.96 13.91 -4.80
N LEU A 100 -23.32 15.03 -4.46
CA LEU A 100 -22.87 16.01 -5.46
C LEU A 100 -21.76 15.44 -6.35
N GLY A 101 -20.79 14.72 -5.77
CA GLY A 101 -19.75 14.04 -6.53
C GLY A 101 -20.27 12.90 -7.41
N HIS A 102 -21.27 12.15 -6.94
CA HIS A 102 -21.97 11.14 -7.73
C HIS A 102 -22.63 11.77 -8.97
N LYS A 103 -23.38 12.86 -8.78
CA LYS A 103 -24.06 13.57 -9.88
C LYS A 103 -23.10 14.10 -10.93
N ASP A 104 -21.95 14.65 -10.51
CA ASP A 104 -20.89 15.10 -11.41
C ASP A 104 -20.34 13.93 -12.26
N VAL A 105 -19.99 12.79 -11.65
CA VAL A 105 -19.53 11.60 -12.40
C VAL A 105 -20.61 11.12 -13.38
N VAL A 106 -21.87 11.00 -12.94
CA VAL A 106 -22.97 10.52 -13.80
C VAL A 106 -23.27 11.48 -14.96
N GLN A 107 -23.19 12.79 -14.73
CA GLN A 107 -23.35 13.80 -15.80
C GLN A 107 -22.21 13.71 -16.82
N ASN A 108 -20.97 13.59 -16.37
CA ASN A 108 -19.81 13.51 -17.25
C ASN A 108 -19.76 12.19 -18.03
N VAL A 109 -20.14 11.05 -17.43
CA VAL A 109 -20.36 9.79 -18.14
C VAL A 109 -21.45 9.93 -19.21
N GLY A 110 -22.57 10.62 -18.91
CA GLY A 110 -23.63 10.86 -19.88
C GLY A 110 -23.20 11.66 -21.12
N LYS A 111 -22.17 12.51 -21.01
CA LYS A 111 -21.57 13.20 -22.17
C LYS A 111 -20.85 12.22 -23.10
N ILE A 112 -20.08 11.28 -22.53
CA ILE A 112 -19.36 10.23 -23.26
C ILE A 112 -20.37 9.30 -23.95
N GLU A 113 -21.37 8.80 -23.21
CA GLU A 113 -22.43 7.93 -23.76
C GLU A 113 -23.18 8.59 -24.93
N LYS A 114 -23.53 9.87 -24.82
CA LYS A 114 -24.18 10.61 -25.91
C LYS A 114 -23.30 10.60 -27.17
N ALA A 115 -22.02 10.95 -27.04
CA ALA A 115 -21.09 10.98 -28.17
C ALA A 115 -20.89 9.58 -28.79
N VAL A 116 -20.86 8.52 -27.99
CA VAL A 116 -20.85 7.14 -28.50
C VAL A 116 -22.10 6.83 -29.33
N HIS A 117 -23.29 7.26 -28.87
CA HIS A 117 -24.52 7.07 -29.63
C HIS A 117 -24.52 7.87 -30.93
N ASP A 118 -24.05 9.13 -30.91
CA ASP A 118 -23.91 9.96 -32.11
C ASP A 118 -22.97 9.28 -33.13
N TRP A 119 -21.80 8.77 -32.68
CA TRP A 119 -20.83 8.02 -33.51
C TRP A 119 -21.44 6.74 -34.10
N ILE A 120 -22.17 5.95 -33.29
CA ILE A 120 -22.82 4.70 -33.75
C ILE A 120 -23.90 5.04 -34.80
N GLN A 121 -24.64 6.13 -34.61
CA GLN A 121 -25.69 6.56 -35.54
C GLN A 121 -25.10 6.98 -36.90
N GLU A 122 -23.99 7.73 -36.92
CA GLU A 122 -23.31 8.09 -38.17
C GLU A 122 -22.77 6.84 -38.89
N ARG A 123 -22.12 5.93 -38.17
CA ARG A 123 -21.64 4.66 -38.73
C ARG A 123 -22.76 3.77 -39.27
N ARG A 124 -23.93 3.78 -38.63
CA ARG A 124 -25.15 3.11 -39.13
C ARG A 124 -25.66 3.72 -40.43
N ALA A 125 -25.61 5.03 -40.59
CA ALA A 125 -26.03 5.70 -41.82
C ALA A 125 -25.07 5.47 -43.01
N ALA A 126 -23.82 5.08 -42.73
CA ALA A 126 -22.78 4.83 -43.73
C ALA A 126 -22.53 3.34 -44.06
N ALA A 127 -23.20 2.40 -43.38
CA ALA A 127 -23.00 0.96 -43.55
C ALA A 127 -24.21 0.33 -44.25
N ASP A 128 -23.99 -0.32 -45.40
CA ASP A 128 -25.08 -0.88 -46.22
C ASP A 128 -25.82 -2.07 -45.56
N ASP A 129 -25.12 -2.92 -44.78
CA ASP A 129 -25.71 -4.03 -44.00
C ASP A 129 -24.73 -4.62 -42.95
N GLY A 130 -23.69 -3.88 -42.56
CA GLY A 130 -22.56 -4.40 -41.78
C GLY A 130 -22.75 -4.45 -40.27
N GLU A 131 -22.10 -5.41 -39.59
CA GLU A 131 -21.94 -5.40 -38.12
C GLU A 131 -21.12 -4.16 -37.70
N ILE A 132 -21.66 -3.38 -36.76
CA ILE A 132 -20.99 -2.16 -36.27
C ILE A 132 -20.41 -2.43 -34.90
N ARG A 133 -19.14 -2.10 -34.70
CA ARG A 133 -18.49 -2.12 -33.39
C ARG A 133 -18.67 -0.77 -32.71
N GLY A 134 -18.88 -0.76 -31.40
CA GLY A 134 -18.77 0.48 -30.62
C GLY A 134 -17.34 1.04 -30.66
N PRO A 135 -17.14 2.35 -30.44
CA PRO A 135 -15.82 2.96 -30.45
C PRO A 135 -15.07 2.68 -29.14
N THR A 136 -13.75 2.63 -29.24
CA THR A 136 -12.82 2.86 -28.13
C THR A 136 -12.87 4.32 -27.67
N LEU A 137 -12.37 4.61 -26.48
CA LEU A 137 -12.16 5.99 -26.03
C LEU A 137 -11.29 6.79 -27.01
N ARG A 138 -10.22 6.17 -27.54
CA ARG A 138 -9.36 6.76 -28.58
C ARG A 138 -10.14 7.13 -29.85
N GLU A 139 -10.87 6.19 -30.44
CA GLU A 139 -11.63 6.43 -31.68
C GLU A 139 -12.69 7.51 -31.49
N LEU A 140 -13.32 7.56 -30.32
CA LEU A 140 -14.31 8.57 -29.96
C LEU A 140 -13.69 9.98 -29.91
N LEU A 141 -12.49 10.13 -29.33
CA LEU A 141 -11.80 11.42 -29.29
C LEU A 141 -11.25 11.84 -30.67
N HIS A 142 -10.74 10.91 -31.48
CA HIS A 142 -10.34 11.22 -32.86
C HIS A 142 -11.53 11.72 -33.70
N TYR A 143 -12.71 11.11 -33.54
CA TYR A 143 -13.94 11.58 -34.18
C TYR A 143 -14.34 13.01 -33.76
N GLU A 144 -14.15 13.40 -32.49
CA GLU A 144 -14.36 14.79 -32.07
C GLU A 144 -13.35 15.78 -32.69
N LEU A 145 -12.13 15.32 -33.03
CA LEU A 145 -11.15 16.11 -33.79
C LEU A 145 -11.54 16.24 -35.26
N GLU A 146 -11.99 15.15 -35.89
CA GLU A 146 -12.47 15.12 -37.29
C GLU A 146 -13.68 16.05 -37.49
N LEU A 147 -14.63 16.04 -36.55
CA LEU A 147 -15.78 16.95 -36.53
C LEU A 147 -15.44 18.40 -36.13
N GLN A 148 -14.19 18.69 -35.77
CA GLN A 148 -13.74 19.98 -35.24
C GLN A 148 -14.57 20.46 -34.03
N THR A 149 -15.04 19.54 -33.18
CA THR A 149 -15.95 19.82 -32.05
C THR A 149 -15.41 20.91 -31.14
N HIS A 150 -14.08 20.94 -30.91
CA HIS A 150 -13.42 21.92 -30.04
C HIS A 150 -13.03 23.24 -30.76
N GLY A 151 -13.11 23.27 -32.09
CA GLY A 151 -12.54 24.34 -32.94
C GLY A 151 -11.00 24.27 -33.02
N GLU A 152 -10.39 25.33 -33.54
CA GLU A 152 -8.95 25.37 -33.89
C GLU A 152 -7.98 25.43 -32.69
N LYS A 153 -8.47 25.56 -31.44
CA LYS A 153 -7.66 25.98 -30.29
C LYS A 153 -7.67 24.98 -29.13
N LEU A 154 -7.28 23.75 -29.42
CA LEU A 154 -6.74 22.86 -28.39
C LEU A 154 -5.58 23.54 -27.64
N PRO A 155 -5.37 23.25 -26.34
CA PRO A 155 -6.05 22.22 -25.55
C PRO A 155 -7.43 22.58 -24.97
N LYS A 156 -8.02 23.73 -25.31
CA LYS A 156 -9.33 24.10 -24.77
C LYS A 156 -10.46 23.23 -25.35
N LEU A 157 -11.22 22.57 -24.49
CA LEU A 157 -12.34 21.71 -24.86
C LEU A 157 -13.66 22.50 -24.86
N ARG A 158 -14.65 22.00 -25.60
CA ARG A 158 -16.03 22.52 -25.59
C ARG A 158 -16.94 21.64 -24.76
N ASP A 159 -18.01 22.21 -24.21
CA ASP A 159 -19.05 21.49 -23.48
C ASP A 159 -20.41 21.66 -24.19
N PRO A 160 -21.19 20.60 -24.42
CA PRO A 160 -20.89 19.19 -24.16
C PRO A 160 -19.93 18.56 -25.19
N SER A 161 -19.04 17.69 -24.72
CA SER A 161 -18.20 16.79 -25.55
C SER A 161 -17.79 15.53 -24.77
N ALA A 162 -17.37 14.49 -25.50
CA ALA A 162 -16.78 13.28 -24.92
C ALA A 162 -15.47 13.59 -24.20
N ALA A 163 -14.58 14.37 -24.82
CA ALA A 163 -13.32 14.81 -24.24
C ALA A 163 -13.53 15.48 -22.87
N MET A 164 -14.50 16.40 -22.76
CA MET A 164 -14.83 17.07 -21.50
C MET A 164 -15.37 16.07 -20.46
N GLY A 165 -16.28 15.17 -20.86
CA GLY A 165 -16.81 14.13 -19.97
C GLY A 165 -15.72 13.18 -19.46
N LEU A 166 -14.79 12.77 -20.32
CA LEU A 166 -13.69 11.88 -19.97
C LEU A 166 -12.65 12.56 -19.08
N LEU A 167 -12.33 13.84 -19.32
CA LEU A 167 -11.40 14.62 -18.50
C LEU A 167 -11.84 14.69 -17.03
N TRP A 168 -13.10 15.05 -16.79
CA TRP A 168 -13.64 15.11 -15.44
C TRP A 168 -13.80 13.72 -14.80
N SER A 169 -14.14 12.70 -15.60
CA SER A 169 -14.17 11.30 -15.14
C SER A 169 -12.77 10.81 -14.71
N ARG A 170 -11.72 11.13 -15.47
CA ARG A 170 -10.32 10.85 -15.13
C ARG A 170 -9.92 11.53 -13.82
N ARG A 171 -10.25 12.82 -13.66
CA ARG A 171 -9.96 13.59 -12.42
C ARG A 171 -10.69 13.01 -11.19
N GLN A 172 -11.94 12.56 -11.32
CA GLN A 172 -12.67 11.87 -10.25
C GLN A 172 -12.02 10.52 -9.87
N LEU A 173 -11.52 9.77 -10.85
CA LEU A 173 -10.78 8.52 -10.62
C LEU A 173 -9.41 8.78 -9.96
N GLN A 174 -8.69 9.82 -10.40
CA GLN A 174 -7.41 10.26 -9.84
C GLN A 174 -7.57 10.64 -8.38
N TYR A 175 -8.55 11.48 -8.05
CA TYR A 175 -8.84 11.90 -6.69
C TYR A 175 -9.11 10.72 -5.73
N GLN A 176 -9.94 9.74 -6.13
CA GLN A 176 -10.17 8.54 -5.32
C GLN A 176 -8.90 7.67 -5.19
N THR A 177 -8.07 7.62 -6.23
CA THR A 177 -6.78 6.90 -6.23
C THR A 177 -5.76 7.55 -5.30
N SER A 178 -5.71 8.88 -5.23
CA SER A 178 -4.90 9.64 -4.28
C SER A 178 -5.40 9.46 -2.85
N ILE A 179 -6.71 9.55 -2.58
CA ILE A 179 -7.29 9.24 -1.26
C ILE A 179 -6.81 7.87 -0.78
N PHE A 180 -7.01 6.84 -1.60
CA PHE A 180 -6.68 5.47 -1.22
C PHE A 180 -5.17 5.24 -1.09
N SER A 181 -4.35 5.85 -1.95
CA SER A 181 -2.89 5.82 -1.79
C SER A 181 -2.45 6.47 -0.46
N ASN A 182 -3.02 7.63 -0.11
CA ASN A 182 -2.68 8.36 1.12
C ASN A 182 -3.17 7.62 2.38
N VAL A 183 -4.36 7.03 2.35
CA VAL A 183 -4.92 6.24 3.47
C VAL A 183 -4.08 5.00 3.79
N MET A 184 -3.48 4.36 2.78
CA MET A 184 -2.54 3.25 3.00
C MET A 184 -1.25 3.66 3.72
N LEU A 185 -0.90 4.95 3.71
CA LEU A 185 0.29 5.52 4.35
C LEU A 185 0.02 6.07 5.77
N ILE A 186 -1.17 5.81 6.35
CA ILE A 186 -1.48 6.13 7.75
C ILE A 186 -0.92 5.02 8.66
N PRO A 187 -0.21 5.35 9.77
CA PRO A 187 0.06 6.70 10.30
C PRO A 187 1.38 7.34 9.83
N HIS A 188 2.16 6.66 8.99
CA HIS A 188 3.55 7.03 8.66
C HIS A 188 3.71 8.38 7.94
N SER A 189 2.86 8.69 6.97
CA SER A 189 2.92 9.94 6.17
C SER A 189 1.76 10.89 6.46
N PHE A 190 0.64 10.39 6.97
CA PHE A 190 -0.54 11.20 7.30
C PHE A 190 -1.04 10.84 8.69
N ARG A 191 -1.29 11.87 9.52
CA ARG A 191 -1.75 11.72 10.91
C ARG A 191 -3.10 10.99 11.02
N ASP A 192 -4.01 11.30 10.11
CA ASP A 192 -5.37 10.79 10.10
C ASP A 192 -5.96 10.82 8.68
N ALA A 193 -7.12 10.16 8.49
CA ALA A 193 -7.79 10.10 7.19
C ALA A 193 -8.30 11.45 6.69
N LYS A 194 -8.56 12.42 7.59
CA LYS A 194 -8.99 13.77 7.19
C LYS A 194 -7.83 14.57 6.60
N HIS A 195 -6.62 14.38 7.11
CA HIS A 195 -5.39 14.88 6.50
C HIS A 195 -5.14 14.22 5.13
N ALA A 196 -5.15 12.88 5.07
CA ALA A 196 -4.92 12.12 3.83
C ALA A 196 -5.84 12.51 2.65
N VAL A 197 -7.13 12.75 2.93
CA VAL A 197 -8.12 13.19 1.92
C VAL A 197 -7.97 14.67 1.56
N SER A 198 -7.61 15.53 2.53
CA SER A 198 -7.37 16.96 2.26
C SER A 198 -6.20 17.15 1.29
N GLU A 199 -5.10 16.42 1.50
CA GLU A 199 -3.94 16.43 0.61
C GLU A 199 -4.28 15.91 -0.80
N ALA A 200 -5.08 14.84 -0.91
CA ALA A 200 -5.57 14.35 -2.20
C ALA A 200 -6.48 15.36 -2.93
N TYR A 201 -7.22 16.19 -2.18
CA TYR A 201 -8.02 17.27 -2.78
C TYR A 201 -7.15 18.43 -3.26
N SER A 202 -6.12 18.80 -2.51
CA SER A 202 -5.15 19.82 -2.93
C SER A 202 -4.38 19.39 -4.17
N GLU A 203 -3.96 18.13 -4.26
CA GLU A 203 -3.29 17.56 -5.43
C GLU A 203 -4.14 17.68 -6.71
N VAL A 204 -5.41 17.25 -6.65
CA VAL A 204 -6.24 17.06 -7.87
C VAL A 204 -7.16 18.24 -8.18
N TYR A 205 -7.66 18.94 -7.16
CA TYR A 205 -8.84 19.80 -7.31
C TYR A 205 -8.69 21.25 -6.81
N GLU A 206 -7.70 21.59 -5.99
CA GLU A 206 -7.59 22.94 -5.43
C GLU A 206 -7.46 24.02 -6.51
N ASN A 207 -6.61 23.79 -7.51
CA ASN A 207 -6.46 24.70 -8.65
C ASN A 207 -7.66 24.65 -9.62
N LEU A 208 -8.44 23.56 -9.61
CA LEU A 208 -9.54 23.33 -10.55
C LEU A 208 -10.90 23.84 -10.05
N HIS A 209 -11.03 24.11 -8.75
CA HIS A 209 -12.29 24.50 -8.14
C HIS A 209 -12.25 25.95 -7.66
N GLY A 210 -13.17 26.77 -8.18
CA GLY A 210 -13.40 28.10 -7.64
C GLY A 210 -13.80 28.07 -6.15
N TRP A 211 -13.47 29.13 -5.42
CA TRP A 211 -13.62 29.25 -3.96
C TRP A 211 -14.95 28.72 -3.38
N ALA A 212 -16.08 28.95 -4.05
CA ALA A 212 -17.38 28.47 -3.59
C ALA A 212 -17.47 26.93 -3.55
N VAL A 213 -16.94 26.25 -4.57
CA VAL A 213 -16.91 24.77 -4.65
C VAL A 213 -15.95 24.20 -3.60
N GLN A 214 -14.77 24.83 -3.42
CA GLN A 214 -13.85 24.48 -2.34
C GLN A 214 -14.52 24.58 -0.95
N LYS A 215 -15.35 25.59 -0.71
CA LYS A 215 -16.08 25.74 0.56
C LYS A 215 -17.17 24.69 0.75
N VAL A 216 -17.94 24.36 -0.27
CA VAL A 216 -18.92 23.25 -0.22
C VAL A 216 -18.22 21.94 0.13
N PHE A 217 -17.12 21.64 -0.57
CA PHE A 217 -16.31 20.45 -0.29
C PHE A 217 -15.79 20.43 1.16
N GLN A 218 -15.17 21.51 1.63
CA GLN A 218 -14.66 21.61 3.02
C GLN A 218 -15.77 21.43 4.08
N VAL A 219 -16.98 21.93 3.84
CA VAL A 219 -18.12 21.78 4.76
C VAL A 219 -18.62 20.34 4.79
N SER A 220 -18.84 19.71 3.63
CA SER A 220 -19.26 18.31 3.56
C SER A 220 -18.20 17.36 4.13
N PHE A 221 -16.91 17.65 3.90
CA PHE A 221 -15.83 16.80 4.40
C PHE A 221 -15.60 16.93 5.91
N ARG A 222 -15.84 18.10 6.51
CA ARG A 222 -15.86 18.23 7.99
C ARG A 222 -16.89 17.32 8.65
N ALA A 223 -18.03 17.11 7.98
CA ALA A 223 -19.09 16.21 8.41
C ALA A 223 -18.79 14.72 8.14
N ALA A 224 -17.63 14.37 7.57
CA ALA A 224 -17.26 12.98 7.31
C ALA A 224 -17.13 12.16 8.62
N PRO A 225 -17.56 10.89 8.61
CA PRO A 225 -17.36 9.93 9.69
C PRO A 225 -15.87 9.64 9.94
N ASP A 226 -15.60 8.88 11.00
CA ASP A 226 -14.29 8.26 11.18
C ASP A 226 -14.02 7.15 10.14
N ALA A 227 -12.77 6.96 9.77
CA ALA A 227 -12.37 5.98 8.75
C ALA A 227 -12.71 4.55 9.14
N GLY A 228 -12.55 4.16 10.42
CA GLY A 228 -12.93 2.83 10.91
C GLY A 228 -14.43 2.54 10.81
N LEU A 229 -15.28 3.58 10.74
CA LEU A 229 -16.71 3.42 10.44
C LEU A 229 -16.97 3.30 8.93
N ILE A 230 -16.24 4.04 8.09
CA ILE A 230 -16.30 3.88 6.63
C ILE A 230 -15.91 2.45 6.23
N PHE A 231 -14.79 1.92 6.74
CA PHE A 231 -14.32 0.58 6.41
C PHE A 231 -15.30 -0.53 6.84
N ARG A 232 -15.92 -0.39 8.02
CA ARG A 232 -17.03 -1.26 8.46
C ARG A 232 -18.22 -1.23 7.50
N HIS A 233 -18.53 -0.06 6.93
CA HIS A 233 -19.64 0.11 5.97
C HIS A 233 -19.30 -0.36 4.55
N MET A 234 -18.02 -0.32 4.14
CA MET A 234 -17.57 -0.71 2.80
C MET A 234 -17.85 -2.18 2.47
N ASN A 235 -17.85 -3.07 3.47
CA ASN A 235 -18.11 -4.49 3.28
C ASN A 235 -18.96 -5.06 4.45
N PRO A 236 -20.29 -4.86 4.43
CA PRO A 236 -21.17 -5.29 5.51
C PRO A 236 -21.24 -6.81 5.67
N GLU A 237 -20.91 -7.57 4.62
CA GLU A 237 -20.90 -9.03 4.70
C GLU A 237 -19.69 -9.59 5.43
N GLU A 238 -18.49 -9.04 5.19
CA GLU A 238 -17.35 -9.42 6.01
C GLU A 238 -17.52 -8.90 7.44
N LEU A 239 -18.13 -7.73 7.64
CA LEU A 239 -18.52 -7.27 8.98
C LEU A 239 -19.39 -8.29 9.72
N GLU A 240 -20.45 -8.82 9.08
CA GLU A 240 -21.28 -9.86 9.71
C GLU A 240 -20.53 -11.20 9.89
N ARG A 241 -19.61 -11.56 8.99
CA ARG A 241 -18.73 -12.74 9.19
C ARG A 241 -17.78 -12.56 10.36
N VAL A 242 -17.13 -11.40 10.51
CA VAL A 242 -16.27 -11.07 11.65
C VAL A 242 -17.09 -11.14 12.94
N LYS A 243 -18.24 -10.46 13.01
CA LYS A 243 -19.17 -10.54 14.15
C LYS A 243 -19.59 -11.98 14.47
N HIS A 244 -19.80 -12.83 13.47
CA HIS A 244 -20.16 -14.23 13.65
C HIS A 244 -18.97 -15.08 14.17
N ARG A 245 -17.75 -14.91 13.63
CA ARG A 245 -16.53 -15.53 14.18
C ARG A 245 -16.34 -15.14 15.65
N VAL A 246 -16.50 -13.86 15.94
CA VAL A 246 -16.47 -13.27 17.28
C VAL A 246 -17.50 -13.92 18.22
N LYS A 247 -18.78 -13.97 17.83
CA LYS A 247 -19.86 -14.59 18.63
C LYS A 247 -19.61 -16.07 18.95
N LYS A 248 -18.90 -16.80 18.08
CA LYS A 248 -18.50 -18.19 18.31
C LYS A 248 -17.24 -18.37 19.17
N GLY A 249 -16.51 -17.29 19.50
CA GLY A 249 -15.18 -17.38 20.10
C GLY A 249 -14.10 -17.87 19.13
N GLU A 250 -14.40 -17.90 17.82
CA GLU A 250 -13.47 -18.16 16.71
C GLU A 250 -12.60 -16.92 16.40
N ILE A 251 -12.41 -16.04 17.39
CA ILE A 251 -11.39 -14.99 17.34
C ILE A 251 -10.04 -15.71 17.23
N PRO A 252 -9.30 -15.58 16.12
CA PRO A 252 -7.90 -15.99 16.10
C PRO A 252 -7.25 -15.26 17.27
N CYS A 253 -6.58 -16.00 18.17
CA CYS A 253 -5.60 -15.28 18.99
C CYS A 253 -4.68 -14.61 17.98
N SER A 254 -4.36 -13.34 18.18
CA SER A 254 -3.52 -12.50 17.32
C SER A 254 -2.07 -12.97 17.33
N SER A 255 -1.83 -14.29 17.36
CA SER A 255 -0.52 -14.86 17.42
C SER A 255 0.26 -14.62 16.14
N GLU A 256 -0.32 -14.14 15.03
CA GLU A 256 0.46 -13.63 13.90
C GLU A 256 1.11 -12.27 14.20
N GLU A 257 0.48 -11.41 15.01
CA GLU A 257 1.12 -10.18 15.52
C GLU A 257 2.02 -10.49 16.72
N ASP A 258 1.60 -11.38 17.63
CA ASP A 258 2.50 -11.87 18.70
C ASP A 258 3.69 -12.66 18.10
N GLU A 259 3.54 -13.34 16.96
CA GLU A 259 4.61 -14.08 16.24
C GLU A 259 5.49 -13.13 15.45
N ALA A 260 4.97 -12.06 14.86
CA ALA A 260 5.77 -10.99 14.25
C ALA A 260 6.59 -10.23 15.31
N GLU A 261 5.99 -9.83 16.44
CA GLU A 261 6.73 -9.27 17.58
C GLU A 261 7.74 -10.28 18.16
N GLN A 262 7.41 -11.58 18.23
CA GLN A 262 8.36 -12.64 18.60
C GLN A 262 9.36 -12.99 17.49
N GLU A 263 9.19 -12.54 16.25
CA GLU A 263 10.17 -12.68 15.17
C GLU A 263 11.12 -11.49 15.18
N GLU A 264 10.63 -10.27 15.40
CA GLU A 264 11.47 -9.09 15.70
C GLU A 264 12.28 -9.29 16.99
N GLU A 265 11.69 -9.77 18.10
CA GLU A 265 12.45 -10.11 19.32
C GLU A 265 13.50 -11.22 19.06
N LYS A 266 13.20 -12.19 18.18
CA LYS A 266 14.17 -13.25 17.81
C LYS A 266 15.28 -12.72 16.92
N GLU A 267 14.99 -11.85 15.96
CA GLU A 267 16.02 -11.22 15.12
C GLU A 267 16.93 -10.34 15.99
N GLU A 268 16.37 -9.54 16.91
CA GLU A 268 17.16 -8.73 17.85
C GLU A 268 18.01 -9.58 18.81
N ASP A 269 17.49 -10.70 19.32
CA ASP A 269 18.27 -11.66 20.13
C ASP A 269 19.34 -12.40 19.30
N THR A 270 19.10 -12.63 18.00
CA THR A 270 20.07 -13.26 17.10
C THR A 270 21.21 -12.29 16.76
N GLU A 271 20.90 -11.03 16.45
CA GLU A 271 21.90 -9.97 16.21
C GLU A 271 22.75 -9.72 17.45
N LYS A 272 22.14 -9.65 18.65
CA LYS A 272 22.87 -9.59 19.93
C LYS A 272 23.78 -10.81 20.12
N HIS A 273 23.34 -12.01 19.74
CA HIS A 273 24.16 -13.21 19.85
C HIS A 273 25.37 -13.16 18.89
N GLU A 274 25.18 -12.70 17.66
CA GLU A 274 26.29 -12.50 16.69
C GLU A 274 27.30 -11.47 17.20
N MET A 275 26.85 -10.30 17.67
CA MET A 275 27.73 -9.29 18.29
C MET A 275 28.56 -9.85 19.47
N ILE A 276 27.94 -10.63 20.35
CA ILE A 276 28.62 -11.28 21.48
C ILE A 276 29.63 -12.33 21.00
N GLN A 277 29.39 -12.96 19.83
CA GLN A 277 30.29 -13.93 19.24
C GLN A 277 31.50 -13.25 18.57
N GLU A 278 31.31 -12.15 17.86
CA GLU A 278 32.39 -11.33 17.29
C GLU A 278 33.30 -10.76 18.39
N GLU A 279 32.74 -10.22 19.47
CA GLU A 279 33.52 -9.68 20.60
C GLU A 279 34.39 -10.76 21.29
N LYS A 280 33.89 -12.00 21.36
CA LYS A 280 34.65 -13.15 21.87
C LYS A 280 35.80 -13.52 20.93
N GLU A 281 35.57 -13.53 19.62
CA GLU A 281 36.63 -13.81 18.65
C GLU A 281 37.73 -12.75 18.66
N GLU A 282 37.38 -11.47 18.81
CA GLU A 282 38.35 -10.38 18.90
C GLU A 282 39.24 -10.52 20.15
N LYS A 283 38.64 -10.77 21.32
CA LYS A 283 39.38 -11.06 22.56
C LYS A 283 40.27 -12.31 22.43
N GLU A 284 39.84 -13.32 21.67
CA GLU A 284 40.71 -14.47 21.40
C GLU A 284 41.88 -14.12 20.45
N LYS A 285 41.66 -13.28 19.44
CA LYS A 285 42.72 -12.77 18.54
C LYS A 285 43.75 -11.93 19.31
N GLU A 286 43.33 -11.09 20.26
CA GLU A 286 44.22 -10.33 21.14
C GLU A 286 45.04 -11.23 22.07
N THR A 287 44.42 -12.16 22.78
CA THR A 287 45.14 -13.07 23.68
C THR A 287 46.12 -13.97 22.92
N ARG A 288 45.82 -14.35 21.66
CA ARG A 288 46.75 -15.04 20.75
C ARG A 288 47.95 -14.13 20.38
N LYS A 289 47.74 -12.85 20.04
CA LYS A 289 48.84 -11.88 19.80
C LYS A 289 49.73 -11.75 21.04
N MET A 290 49.14 -11.54 22.22
CA MET A 290 49.85 -11.38 23.49
C MET A 290 50.72 -12.59 23.83
N LYS A 291 50.19 -13.81 23.65
CA LYS A 291 50.97 -15.07 23.80
C LYS A 291 52.15 -15.15 22.82
N GLN A 292 51.98 -14.70 21.58
CA GLN A 292 53.09 -14.66 20.61
C GLN A 292 54.17 -13.64 21.00
N GLU A 293 53.79 -12.48 21.56
CA GLU A 293 54.75 -11.48 22.04
C GLU A 293 55.53 -11.97 23.27
N MET A 294 54.84 -12.58 24.25
CA MET A 294 55.48 -13.22 25.40
C MET A 294 56.52 -14.26 24.95
N LYS A 295 56.18 -15.11 23.98
CA LYS A 295 57.11 -16.11 23.41
C LYS A 295 58.29 -15.47 22.65
N LYS A 296 58.12 -14.30 22.04
CA LYS A 296 59.24 -13.52 21.45
C LYS A 296 60.15 -12.94 22.52
N ILE A 297 59.61 -12.48 23.65
CA ILE A 297 60.36 -11.94 24.79
C ILE A 297 61.17 -13.06 25.47
N GLU A 298 60.54 -14.20 25.72
CA GLU A 298 61.18 -15.40 26.27
C GLU A 298 62.37 -15.86 25.40
N LYS A 299 62.17 -16.01 24.09
CA LYS A 299 63.25 -16.36 23.14
C LYS A 299 64.36 -15.31 23.03
N LYS A 300 64.08 -14.04 23.35
CA LYS A 300 65.12 -12.99 23.49
C LYS A 300 65.92 -13.16 24.79
N LYS A 301 65.29 -13.58 25.89
CA LYS A 301 65.99 -13.91 27.15
C LYS A 301 66.93 -15.10 26.96
N GLU A 302 66.45 -16.21 26.40
CA GLU A 302 67.26 -17.40 26.09
C GLU A 302 68.53 -17.04 25.28
N ARG A 303 68.37 -16.24 24.21
CA ARG A 303 69.50 -15.77 23.39
C ARG A 303 70.47 -14.87 24.16
N SER A 304 69.98 -14.06 25.08
CA SER A 304 70.82 -13.22 25.94
C SER A 304 71.65 -14.08 26.90
N GLU A 305 71.07 -15.14 27.44
CA GLU A 305 71.76 -16.11 28.30
C GLU A 305 72.78 -16.95 27.52
N GLU A 306 72.44 -17.45 26.32
CA GLU A 306 73.41 -18.07 25.41
C GLU A 306 74.61 -17.17 25.11
N LEU A 307 74.37 -15.87 24.89
CA LEU A 307 75.43 -14.90 24.62
C LEU A 307 76.29 -14.65 25.86
N LYS A 308 75.70 -14.61 27.06
CA LYS A 308 76.46 -14.55 28.33
C LYS A 308 77.35 -15.79 28.50
N ILE A 309 76.84 -16.99 28.25
CA ILE A 309 77.60 -18.25 28.30
C ILE A 309 78.74 -18.27 27.26
N LYS A 310 78.47 -17.77 26.05
CA LYS A 310 79.51 -17.63 25.00
C LYS A 310 80.56 -16.55 25.33
N SER A 311 80.20 -15.53 26.11
CA SER A 311 81.14 -14.50 26.56
C SER A 311 81.97 -14.90 27.79
N SER A 312 81.48 -15.82 28.62
CA SER A 312 82.29 -16.39 29.72
C SER A 312 83.28 -17.46 29.24
N PHE A 313 82.99 -18.14 28.13
CA PHE A 313 83.98 -18.98 27.43
C PHE A 313 84.95 -18.14 26.57
N GLY A 314 85.83 -17.41 27.25
CA GLY A 314 87.01 -16.78 26.66
C GLY A 314 88.05 -17.81 26.19
N GLY A 315 87.78 -18.49 25.08
CA GLY A 315 88.59 -19.59 24.53
C GLY A 315 88.87 -19.43 23.04
N ARG A 316 90.16 -19.41 22.68
CA ARG A 316 90.66 -19.16 21.31
C ARG A 316 90.34 -20.28 20.33
N GLY A 317 89.94 -19.91 19.11
CA GLY A 317 90.36 -20.56 17.84
C GLY A 317 89.64 -21.87 17.44
N LEU A 318 89.27 -21.95 16.15
CA LEU A 318 88.52 -23.06 15.51
C LEU A 318 87.13 -23.29 16.17
N VAL A 319 86.00 -23.35 15.46
CA VAL A 319 85.75 -23.96 14.15
C VAL A 319 84.79 -23.07 13.36
N LYS A 320 85.25 -22.55 12.21
CA LYS A 320 84.41 -21.80 11.24
C LYS A 320 84.41 -22.51 9.88
N ARG A 321 83.93 -23.75 9.89
CA ARG A 321 83.69 -24.63 8.74
C ARG A 321 82.62 -25.65 9.15
N ILE A 322 81.81 -26.13 8.21
CA ILE A 322 80.59 -26.93 8.42
C ILE A 322 79.40 -26.11 8.98
N PHE A 323 78.75 -25.34 8.10
CA PHE A 323 77.27 -25.26 7.93
C PHE A 323 76.94 -24.25 6.83
N ARG A 324 77.40 -24.56 5.60
CA ARG A 324 77.15 -23.77 4.39
C ARG A 324 76.86 -24.70 3.20
N ARG A 325 75.79 -25.50 3.31
CA ARG A 325 75.21 -26.37 2.26
C ARG A 325 73.82 -26.85 2.72
N LYS A 326 72.90 -27.05 1.77
CA LYS A 326 71.42 -27.20 1.90
C LYS A 326 70.70 -25.87 2.24
N ALA A 327 69.72 -25.40 1.46
CA ALA A 327 69.24 -25.88 0.16
C ALA A 327 68.72 -24.72 -0.73
N LYS A 328 68.77 -24.91 -2.05
CA LYS A 328 68.29 -24.00 -3.10
C LYS A 328 67.48 -24.83 -4.11
N LYS A 329 66.16 -24.60 -4.20
CA LYS A 329 65.13 -25.12 -5.12
C LYS A 329 63.77 -24.64 -4.53
N TYR A 330 62.73 -24.23 -5.26
CA TYR A 330 62.35 -24.44 -6.67
C TYR A 330 61.60 -23.20 -7.23
N ASP A 331 61.53 -23.10 -8.57
CA ASP A 331 60.69 -22.38 -9.57
C ASP A 331 59.52 -21.48 -9.08
N ASP A 332 59.13 -20.34 -9.69
CA ASP A 332 59.05 -19.82 -11.09
C ASP A 332 57.63 -19.94 -11.73
N THR A 333 57.26 -19.00 -12.62
CA THR A 333 55.92 -18.74 -13.25
C THR A 333 54.81 -18.21 -12.31
N SER A 334 53.83 -17.35 -12.69
CA SER A 334 53.48 -16.54 -13.88
C SER A 334 52.54 -15.38 -13.42
N ASN A 335 52.68 -14.09 -13.77
CA ASN A 335 52.48 -13.37 -15.06
C ASN A 335 51.01 -12.88 -15.32
N ILE A 336 50.85 -11.60 -15.77
CA ILE A 336 49.63 -10.97 -16.40
C ILE A 336 48.49 -10.66 -15.38
N ILE A 337 47.81 -9.48 -15.25
CA ILE A 337 47.17 -8.51 -16.18
C ILE A 337 47.22 -7.05 -15.61
N GLN A 338 47.30 -6.03 -16.48
CA GLN A 338 47.00 -4.61 -16.15
C GLN A 338 45.53 -4.24 -16.47
N PRO A 339 44.99 -3.15 -15.89
CA PRO A 339 44.12 -2.28 -16.68
C PRO A 339 44.54 -0.80 -16.70
N SER A 340 44.09 -0.15 -17.75
CA SER A 340 44.50 1.17 -18.23
C SER A 340 43.73 2.35 -17.62
N SER A 341 44.33 3.53 -17.80
CA SER A 341 43.78 4.87 -17.58
C SER A 341 42.33 5.11 -18.03
N PHE A 342 41.60 5.95 -17.27
CA PHE A 342 40.48 6.74 -17.78
C PHE A 342 40.55 8.19 -17.25
N LYS A 343 40.32 9.19 -18.13
CA LYS A 343 40.46 10.62 -17.81
C LYS A 343 39.57 11.49 -18.71
N SER A 344 38.42 11.95 -18.20
CA SER A 344 37.63 13.09 -18.70
C SER A 344 36.50 13.37 -17.71
N ARG A 345 36.51 14.46 -16.94
CA ARG A 345 36.09 15.84 -17.31
C ARG A 345 34.70 15.94 -17.93
N LEU A 346 33.74 16.46 -17.14
CA LEU A 346 32.93 17.63 -17.47
C LEU A 346 32.30 18.22 -16.19
N ARG A 347 32.38 19.54 -16.03
CA ARG A 347 31.70 20.34 -14.98
C ARG A 347 31.06 21.56 -15.65
N ALA A 348 29.74 21.58 -15.73
CA ALA A 348 28.79 22.67 -16.03
C ALA A 348 27.40 21.99 -16.07
N THR A 349 26.24 22.56 -15.78
CA THR A 349 25.83 23.89 -15.30
C THR A 349 25.17 23.69 -13.89
N PHE A 350 24.30 24.51 -13.28
CA PHE A 350 23.81 25.89 -13.49
C PHE A 350 23.48 26.50 -12.11
N THR A 351 23.23 27.81 -12.03
CA THR A 351 22.57 28.44 -10.86
C THR A 351 21.56 29.47 -11.36
N GLY A 352 20.29 29.08 -11.46
CA GLY A 352 19.19 29.94 -11.89
C GLY A 352 18.23 30.23 -10.74
N SER A 353 18.43 31.37 -10.07
CA SER A 353 17.51 31.87 -9.04
C SER A 353 16.40 32.70 -9.68
N VAL A 354 15.14 32.28 -9.52
CA VAL A 354 13.97 33.04 -9.99
C VAL A 354 13.19 33.56 -8.78
N ARG A 355 13.20 34.89 -8.60
CA ARG A 355 12.28 35.60 -7.71
C ARG A 355 10.92 35.75 -8.42
N SER A 356 9.86 35.19 -7.85
CA SER A 356 8.49 35.53 -8.24
C SER A 356 8.05 36.82 -7.53
N HIS A 357 7.73 37.85 -8.31
CA HIS A 357 7.10 39.07 -7.81
C HIS A 357 5.57 38.93 -7.99
N VAL A 358 4.82 39.05 -6.90
CA VAL A 358 3.34 39.09 -6.92
C VAL A 358 2.87 40.54 -6.78
N PRO A 359 2.12 41.10 -7.73
CA PRO A 359 1.28 42.28 -7.53
C PRO A 359 -0.16 41.89 -7.12
N PRO A 360 -0.92 42.79 -6.47
CA PRO A 360 -2.16 42.43 -5.77
C PRO A 360 -3.42 42.39 -6.64
N THR A 361 -4.45 41.75 -6.08
CA THR A 361 -5.80 41.50 -6.60
C THR A 361 -6.60 42.75 -6.96
N GLU A 362 -7.18 42.79 -8.17
CA GLU A 362 -8.37 43.60 -8.47
C GLU A 362 -9.65 42.75 -8.38
N ALA A 363 -10.70 43.34 -7.82
CA ALA A 363 -11.98 42.66 -7.61
C ALA A 363 -12.90 42.83 -8.83
N MET A 364 -13.18 41.75 -9.56
CA MET A 364 -14.23 41.73 -10.59
C MET A 364 -15.53 41.08 -10.12
N ARG A 365 -16.64 41.65 -10.61
CA ARG A 365 -18.02 41.37 -10.20
C ARG A 365 -18.49 40.01 -10.72
N THR A 366 -19.02 39.17 -9.85
CA THR A 366 -19.72 37.94 -10.23
C THR A 366 -21.10 38.25 -10.84
N SER A 367 -21.20 38.11 -12.16
CA SER A 367 -22.48 38.19 -12.87
C SER A 367 -23.36 36.97 -12.58
N ARG A 368 -24.67 37.21 -12.44
CA ARG A 368 -25.67 36.21 -12.05
C ARG A 368 -25.95 35.22 -13.18
N ILE A 369 -25.61 33.93 -13.00
CA ILE A 369 -26.28 32.81 -13.67
C ILE A 369 -26.51 31.69 -12.65
N PHE A 370 -27.66 31.75 -11.95
CA PHE A 370 -28.27 30.60 -11.28
C PHE A 370 -29.79 30.71 -11.45
N GLY A 371 -30.25 30.28 -12.63
CA GLY A 371 -31.67 30.21 -12.96
C GLY A 371 -32.21 28.80 -12.75
N GLY A 372 -33.27 28.65 -11.95
CA GLY A 372 -34.26 27.60 -12.22
C GLY A 372 -34.14 26.26 -11.49
N ILE A 373 -34.02 26.23 -10.16
CA ILE A 373 -34.62 25.14 -9.37
C ILE A 373 -35.67 25.73 -8.42
N ARG A 374 -36.92 25.76 -8.90
CA ARG A 374 -38.13 25.98 -8.10
C ARG A 374 -39.06 24.78 -8.30
N ARG A 375 -39.25 23.94 -7.28
CA ARG A 375 -40.58 23.54 -6.79
C ARG A 375 -40.50 22.62 -5.57
N VAL A 376 -41.33 22.97 -4.57
CA VAL A 376 -42.06 22.09 -3.66
C VAL A 376 -41.24 21.06 -2.86
N PHE A 377 -40.89 21.44 -1.63
CA PHE A 377 -41.19 20.58 -0.48
C PHE A 377 -42.04 21.37 0.51
N SER A 378 -43.24 20.87 0.78
CA SER A 378 -44.17 21.43 1.74
C SER A 378 -43.77 21.10 3.17
N SER A 379 -44.03 22.03 4.07
CA SER A 379 -43.79 21.97 5.50
C SER A 379 -44.30 20.71 6.20
N SER A 380 -43.45 20.07 6.99
CA SER A 380 -43.84 19.31 8.18
C SER A 380 -43.00 19.77 9.38
N THR A 381 -43.53 20.73 10.13
CA THR A 381 -42.94 21.20 11.38
C THR A 381 -43.24 20.20 12.50
N SER A 382 -42.23 19.47 12.97
CA SER A 382 -42.29 18.76 14.25
C SER A 382 -41.24 19.33 15.21
N SER A 383 -41.74 19.97 16.28
CA SER A 383 -40.94 20.43 17.40
C SER A 383 -40.28 19.25 18.13
N SER A 384 -39.01 19.39 18.52
CA SER A 384 -38.44 18.65 19.63
C SER A 384 -37.34 19.46 20.30
N ALA A 385 -37.26 19.37 21.63
CA ALA A 385 -36.55 20.31 22.48
C ALA A 385 -35.02 20.15 22.45
N ALA A 386 -34.31 21.27 22.46
CA ALA A 386 -32.89 21.30 22.79
C ALA A 386 -32.70 21.21 24.30
N ALA A 387 -32.18 20.06 24.78
CA ALA A 387 -31.77 19.88 26.17
C ALA A 387 -30.25 20.17 26.30
N THR A 388 -29.93 21.33 26.87
CA THR A 388 -28.54 21.75 27.13
C THR A 388 -27.99 20.98 28.34
N VAL A 389 -27.03 20.08 28.14
CA VAL A 389 -26.28 19.43 29.23
C VAL A 389 -24.80 19.78 29.10
N ALA A 390 -24.31 20.59 30.04
CA ALA A 390 -22.90 20.92 30.14
C ALA A 390 -22.13 19.75 30.79
N ALA A 391 -21.19 19.16 30.06
CA ALA A 391 -20.30 18.13 30.59
C ALA A 391 -19.03 18.76 31.18
N VAL A 392 -18.88 18.66 32.51
CA VAL A 392 -17.64 19.00 33.21
C VAL A 392 -16.69 17.80 33.14
N PRO A 393 -15.40 17.96 32.79
CA PRO A 393 -14.45 16.85 32.78
C PRO A 393 -14.06 16.45 34.21
N PRO A 394 -14.12 15.14 34.58
CA PRO A 394 -13.57 14.68 35.85
C PRO A 394 -12.03 14.69 35.83
N LYS A 395 -11.44 14.87 37.01
CA LYS A 395 -9.98 14.91 37.21
C LYS A 395 -9.35 13.55 36.90
N VAL A 396 -8.19 13.57 36.26
CA VAL A 396 -7.30 12.41 36.13
C VAL A 396 -6.60 12.18 37.46
N GLU A 397 -7.02 11.15 38.21
CA GLU A 397 -6.24 10.64 39.34
C GLU A 397 -5.17 9.68 38.86
N GLN A 398 -3.94 9.88 39.35
CA GLN A 398 -2.78 9.07 39.01
C GLN A 398 -2.83 7.74 39.78
N SER A 399 -3.01 6.62 39.07
CA SER A 399 -2.91 5.28 39.67
C SER A 399 -1.46 4.82 39.73
N ASN A 400 -0.99 4.53 40.95
CA ASN A 400 0.36 4.01 41.19
C ASN A 400 0.51 2.58 40.66
N LEU A 401 1.35 2.38 39.66
CA LEU A 401 1.61 1.04 39.10
C LEU A 401 2.57 0.24 40.00
N VAL A 402 2.01 -0.67 40.80
CA VAL A 402 2.79 -1.56 41.69
C VAL A 402 3.58 -2.59 40.86
N ARG A 403 4.90 -2.39 40.75
CA ARG A 403 5.82 -3.26 40.02
C ARG A 403 6.20 -4.50 40.85
N GLY A 404 5.30 -5.48 40.96
CA GLY A 404 5.56 -6.71 41.71
C GLY A 404 4.91 -7.95 41.10
N GLY A 405 5.71 -8.88 40.53
CA GLY A 405 5.14 -10.15 40.07
C GLY A 405 5.89 -11.02 39.04
N SER A 406 7.19 -10.85 38.78
CA SER A 406 7.88 -11.65 37.73
C SER A 406 9.14 -12.42 38.19
N ARG A 407 9.20 -12.79 39.49
CA ARG A 407 10.29 -13.64 40.04
C ARG A 407 9.86 -15.06 40.44
N LYS A 408 8.57 -15.33 40.65
CA LYS A 408 8.10 -16.63 41.17
C LYS A 408 8.08 -17.76 40.13
N VAL A 409 7.93 -17.44 38.83
CA VAL A 409 7.83 -18.45 37.75
C VAL A 409 9.21 -19.02 37.34
N LYS A 410 10.30 -18.26 37.50
CA LYS A 410 11.66 -18.73 37.15
C LYS A 410 12.33 -19.60 38.23
N GLN A 411 11.78 -19.66 39.45
CA GLN A 411 12.38 -20.43 40.56
C GLN A 411 11.90 -21.89 40.58
N GLU A 412 10.64 -22.16 40.21
CA GLU A 412 10.10 -23.53 40.08
C GLU A 412 10.68 -24.33 38.90
N LEU A 413 11.32 -23.67 37.91
CA LEU A 413 11.91 -24.35 36.76
C LEU A 413 13.30 -24.93 37.01
N LYS A 414 13.94 -24.64 38.15
CA LYS A 414 15.35 -24.96 38.40
C LYS A 414 15.60 -26.17 39.30
N GLU A 415 14.58 -26.72 39.94
CA GLU A 415 14.70 -27.89 40.83
C GLU A 415 14.38 -29.24 40.14
N VAL A 416 13.94 -29.23 38.87
CA VAL A 416 13.46 -30.44 38.17
C VAL A 416 14.57 -31.17 37.38
N THR A 417 15.80 -30.64 37.34
CA THR A 417 16.85 -31.09 36.40
C THR A 417 18.08 -31.76 37.05
N SER A 418 18.02 -32.23 38.30
CA SER A 418 19.18 -32.88 38.96
C SER A 418 18.96 -34.28 39.54
N SER A 419 17.75 -34.84 39.47
CA SER A 419 17.49 -36.23 39.83
C SER A 419 17.41 -37.14 38.59
N THR A 420 18.42 -37.99 38.41
CA THR A 420 18.35 -39.13 37.49
C THR A 420 17.40 -40.18 38.06
N VAL A 421 16.12 -40.09 37.71
CA VAL A 421 15.08 -41.07 38.07
C VAL A 421 15.03 -42.14 36.97
N THR A 422 15.24 -43.39 37.35
CA THR A 422 15.24 -44.55 36.43
C THR A 422 14.07 -45.50 36.67
N ASP A 423 12.97 -45.01 37.23
CA ASP A 423 11.72 -45.75 37.44
C ASP A 423 10.64 -45.29 36.45
N GLU A 424 10.18 -46.20 35.58
CA GLU A 424 9.15 -45.92 34.57
C GLU A 424 7.85 -45.33 35.15
N LYS A 425 7.54 -45.65 36.41
CA LYS A 425 6.36 -45.17 37.14
C LYS A 425 6.36 -43.67 37.42
N ASP A 426 7.52 -43.02 37.46
CA ASP A 426 7.59 -41.58 37.70
C ASP A 426 7.53 -40.77 36.39
N GLU A 427 7.94 -41.34 35.26
CA GLU A 427 7.68 -40.74 33.94
C GLU A 427 6.17 -40.60 33.67
N GLU A 428 5.36 -41.59 34.06
CA GLU A 428 3.91 -41.56 33.84
C GLU A 428 3.24 -40.42 34.62
N LYS A 429 3.59 -40.24 35.91
CA LYS A 429 3.13 -39.10 36.72
C LYS A 429 3.53 -37.75 36.12
N VAL A 430 4.76 -37.63 35.60
CA VAL A 430 5.21 -36.41 34.92
C VAL A 430 4.37 -36.16 33.65
N LYS A 431 4.13 -37.19 32.83
CA LYS A 431 3.28 -37.09 31.62
C LYS A 431 1.84 -36.71 31.96
N GLU A 432 1.26 -37.22 33.05
CA GLU A 432 -0.06 -36.81 33.55
C GLU A 432 -0.08 -35.37 34.06
N GLY A 433 0.93 -34.95 34.83
CA GLY A 433 1.07 -33.57 35.30
C GLY A 433 1.10 -32.57 34.15
N TRP A 434 1.83 -32.87 33.07
CA TRP A 434 1.84 -32.06 31.85
C TRP A 434 0.50 -32.06 31.12
N LYS A 435 -0.21 -33.20 31.04
CA LYS A 435 -1.58 -33.27 30.47
C LYS A 435 -2.56 -32.39 31.26
N ALA A 436 -2.56 -32.49 32.59
CA ALA A 436 -3.42 -31.69 33.48
C ALA A 436 -3.09 -30.19 33.41
N LYS A 437 -1.79 -29.82 33.39
CA LYS A 437 -1.35 -28.43 33.21
C LYS A 437 -1.81 -27.87 31.86
N ARG A 438 -1.67 -28.63 30.76
CA ARG A 438 -2.20 -28.27 29.44
C ARG A 438 -3.71 -28.11 29.43
N GLN A 439 -4.46 -28.98 30.12
CA GLN A 439 -5.93 -28.84 30.24
C GLN A 439 -6.33 -27.59 31.04
N ARG A 440 -5.66 -27.29 32.16
CA ARG A 440 -5.90 -26.05 32.93
C ARG A 440 -5.61 -24.80 32.10
N ILE A 441 -4.51 -24.78 31.34
CA ILE A 441 -4.18 -23.66 30.44
C ILE A 441 -5.23 -23.53 29.32
N LYS A 442 -5.69 -24.65 28.71
CA LYS A 442 -6.77 -24.63 27.72
C LYS A 442 -8.09 -24.09 28.32
N LYS A 443 -8.45 -24.50 29.53
CA LYS A 443 -9.64 -24.00 30.24
C LYS A 443 -9.53 -22.51 30.55
N GLN A 444 -8.42 -22.06 31.13
CA GLN A 444 -8.18 -20.64 31.41
C GLN A 444 -8.14 -19.77 30.15
N LYS A 445 -7.54 -20.25 29.05
CA LYS A 445 -7.60 -19.55 27.75
C LYS A 445 -9.05 -19.48 27.23
N LYS A 446 -9.85 -20.53 27.38
CA LYS A 446 -11.27 -20.54 26.98
C LYS A 446 -12.12 -19.59 27.84
N GLU A 447 -11.91 -19.56 29.14
CA GLU A 447 -12.61 -18.65 30.07
C GLU A 447 -12.20 -17.18 29.84
N LYS A 448 -10.91 -16.89 29.62
CA LYS A 448 -10.47 -15.54 29.24
C LYS A 448 -11.03 -15.10 27.88
N LYS A 449 -11.13 -16.00 26.89
CA LYS A 449 -11.73 -15.69 25.58
C LYS A 449 -13.22 -15.32 25.65
N LEU A 450 -13.94 -15.70 26.71
CA LEU A 450 -15.36 -15.38 26.89
C LEU A 450 -15.61 -14.03 27.55
N ASN A 451 -14.58 -13.38 28.12
CA ASN A 451 -14.70 -12.15 28.91
C ASN A 451 -13.92 -10.97 28.29
N LEU A 452 -13.87 -10.88 26.96
CA LEU A 452 -13.48 -9.62 26.30
C LEU A 452 -14.54 -8.56 26.63
N SER A 453 -14.10 -7.33 26.95
CA SER A 453 -15.02 -6.21 27.11
C SER A 453 -15.71 -5.89 25.78
N SER A 454 -16.90 -5.28 25.86
CA SER A 454 -17.62 -4.84 24.64
C SER A 454 -16.76 -3.93 23.76
N ASP A 455 -15.92 -3.09 24.39
CA ASP A 455 -15.05 -2.14 23.71
C ASP A 455 -13.91 -2.85 22.97
N ALA A 456 -13.24 -3.82 23.61
CA ALA A 456 -12.19 -4.62 22.98
C ALA A 456 -12.74 -5.48 21.82
N LEU A 457 -14.04 -5.81 21.87
CA LEU A 457 -14.74 -6.51 20.80
C LEU A 457 -14.94 -5.62 19.56
N GLU A 458 -15.41 -4.39 19.77
CA GLU A 458 -15.61 -3.39 18.70
C GLU A 458 -14.27 -2.93 18.12
N GLU A 459 -13.21 -2.82 18.93
CA GLU A 459 -11.84 -2.56 18.50
C GLU A 459 -11.33 -3.67 17.58
N TYR A 460 -11.45 -4.94 18.00
CA TYR A 460 -11.09 -6.09 17.17
C TYR A 460 -11.87 -6.14 15.84
N VAL A 461 -13.19 -5.89 15.89
CA VAL A 461 -14.03 -5.84 14.67
C VAL A 461 -13.57 -4.71 13.74
N THR A 462 -13.26 -3.53 14.30
CA THR A 462 -12.78 -2.38 13.52
C THR A 462 -11.44 -2.68 12.85
N LYS A 463 -10.47 -3.24 13.59
CA LYS A 463 -9.15 -3.64 13.07
C LYS A 463 -9.27 -4.69 11.95
N GLN A 464 -10.16 -5.68 12.08
CA GLN A 464 -10.41 -6.66 11.01
C GLN A 464 -11.01 -6.03 9.74
N MET A 465 -11.91 -5.06 9.88
CA MET A 465 -12.50 -4.36 8.74
C MET A 465 -11.54 -3.37 8.08
N GLU A 466 -10.62 -2.77 8.85
CA GLU A 466 -9.49 -2.00 8.33
C GLU A 466 -8.57 -2.87 7.45
N LEU A 467 -8.26 -4.10 7.87
CA LEU A 467 -7.46 -5.03 7.09
C LEU A 467 -8.17 -5.44 5.78
N ASP A 468 -9.45 -5.83 5.82
CA ASP A 468 -10.23 -6.13 4.60
C ASP A 468 -10.31 -4.92 3.65
N ALA A 469 -10.49 -3.71 4.19
CA ALA A 469 -10.50 -2.49 3.39
C ALA A 469 -9.12 -2.20 2.77
N ARG A 470 -8.02 -2.37 3.50
CA ARG A 470 -6.64 -2.19 3.00
C ARG A 470 -6.32 -3.17 1.86
N GLU A 471 -6.71 -4.45 1.97
CA GLU A 471 -6.53 -5.41 0.88
C GLU A 471 -7.37 -5.06 -0.36
N ARG A 472 -8.63 -4.65 -0.19
CA ARG A 472 -9.46 -4.17 -1.31
C ARG A 472 -8.89 -2.92 -1.97
N ILE A 473 -8.32 -2.01 -1.17
CA ILE A 473 -7.64 -0.81 -1.67
C ILE A 473 -6.42 -1.20 -2.52
N LYS A 474 -5.58 -2.16 -2.10
CA LYS A 474 -4.47 -2.65 -2.93
C LYS A 474 -4.95 -3.13 -4.31
N VAL A 475 -6.01 -3.95 -4.34
CA VAL A 475 -6.60 -4.45 -5.61
C VAL A 475 -7.16 -3.31 -6.47
N TYR A 476 -7.82 -2.32 -5.86
CA TYR A 476 -8.29 -1.14 -6.59
C TYR A 476 -7.11 -0.37 -7.19
N LEU A 477 -6.06 -0.09 -6.40
CA LEU A 477 -4.89 0.68 -6.85
C LEU A 477 -4.11 -0.03 -7.96
N SER A 478 -4.07 -1.37 -7.98
CA SER A 478 -3.42 -2.13 -9.06
C SER A 478 -4.15 -2.04 -10.40
N VAL A 479 -5.44 -1.68 -10.42
CA VAL A 479 -6.22 -1.48 -11.66
C VAL A 479 -6.34 0.00 -12.02
N ALA A 480 -6.60 0.86 -11.03
CA ALA A 480 -6.84 2.28 -11.26
C ALA A 480 -5.58 3.04 -11.70
N LYS A 481 -4.39 2.69 -11.19
CA LYS A 481 -3.13 3.39 -11.56
C LYS A 481 -2.74 3.17 -13.03
N PRO A 482 -2.71 1.94 -13.57
CA PRO A 482 -2.51 1.73 -15.01
C PRO A 482 -3.55 2.45 -15.88
N LEU A 483 -4.84 2.39 -15.51
CA LEU A 483 -5.91 3.08 -16.23
C LEU A 483 -5.73 4.61 -16.23
N LEU A 484 -5.30 5.21 -15.12
CA LEU A 484 -5.00 6.64 -15.07
C LEU A 484 -3.81 7.02 -15.95
N SER A 485 -2.74 6.22 -15.95
CA SER A 485 -1.58 6.43 -16.82
C SER A 485 -1.93 6.29 -18.31
N ASP A 486 -2.86 5.39 -18.64
CA ASP A 486 -3.36 5.23 -20.01
C ASP A 486 -4.19 6.44 -20.46
N LEU A 487 -5.15 6.88 -19.64
CA LEU A 487 -5.95 8.08 -19.91
C LEU A 487 -5.12 9.37 -19.94
N GLU A 488 -4.08 9.47 -19.12
CA GLU A 488 -3.13 10.59 -19.18
C GLU A 488 -2.33 10.57 -20.48
N GLY A 489 -1.85 9.39 -20.91
CA GLY A 489 -1.16 9.21 -22.19
C GLY A 489 -2.04 9.62 -23.38
N LEU A 490 -3.31 9.20 -23.40
CA LEU A 490 -4.28 9.57 -24.43
C LEU A 490 -4.50 11.09 -24.52
N PHE A 491 -4.67 11.77 -23.37
CA PHE A 491 -4.88 13.21 -23.32
C PHE A 491 -3.65 14.02 -23.74
N ASN A 492 -2.45 13.54 -23.38
CA ASN A 492 -1.19 14.13 -23.79
C ASN A 492 -0.96 13.96 -25.31
N GLU A 493 -1.25 12.78 -25.86
CA GLU A 493 -1.10 12.48 -27.29
C GLU A 493 -2.03 13.34 -28.16
N LEU A 494 -3.29 13.52 -27.73
CA LEU A 494 -4.29 14.30 -28.46
C LEU A 494 -4.28 15.80 -28.11
N ASN A 495 -3.38 16.26 -27.23
CA ASN A 495 -3.33 17.64 -26.73
C ASN A 495 -4.69 18.13 -26.19
N MET A 496 -5.36 17.30 -25.39
CA MET A 496 -6.69 17.56 -24.83
C MET A 496 -6.69 17.92 -23.34
N GLU A 497 -5.52 18.09 -22.71
CA GLU A 497 -5.42 18.46 -21.29
C GLU A 497 -5.81 19.93 -21.07
N ASP A 498 -7.11 20.20 -20.92
CA ASP A 498 -7.65 21.56 -20.83
C ASP A 498 -7.05 22.34 -19.64
N PRO A 499 -6.24 23.38 -19.90
CA PRO A 499 -5.59 24.19 -18.88
C PRO A 499 -6.48 25.34 -18.41
N THR A 500 -7.65 25.55 -19.01
CA THR A 500 -8.55 26.69 -18.71
C THR A 500 -9.38 26.49 -17.45
N VAL A 501 -8.86 25.70 -16.51
CA VAL A 501 -9.34 25.66 -15.13
C VAL A 501 -8.44 26.54 -14.27
N VAL A 502 -8.59 27.86 -14.47
CA VAL A 502 -8.28 28.94 -13.52
C VAL A 502 -9.35 30.02 -13.70
#